data_AF-A0A7X7QKI8-F1
#
_entry.id   AF-A0A7X7QKI8-F1
#
_cell.length_a   1.000
_cell.length_b   1.000
_cell.length_c   1.000
_cell.angle_alpha   90.00
_cell.angle_beta   90.00
_cell.angle_gamma   90.00
#
_symmetry.space_group_name_H-M   'P 1'
#
loop_
_entity.id
_entity.type
_entity.pdbx_description
1 polymer ?
#
loop_
_entity_poly.entity_id
_entity_poly.type
_entity_poly.pdbx_seq_one_letter_code
_entity_poly.pdbx_strand_id
1 'polypeptide(L)' 'MALTPPKTGQELLDLYAADLRSHLLEVAAGFDRIERAGGADASRLARLRQAAAIAVDGRPERARRLLEELSE' A
#
# COMPACT_ATOMS: atom_id res chain seq x y z
N MET A 1 2.93 -27.93 -14.77
CA MET A 1 3.33 -26.85 -15.72
C MET A 1 3.11 -25.53 -15.02
N ALA A 2 4.14 -24.70 -14.89
CA ALA A 2 3.93 -23.32 -14.46
C ALA A 2 3.22 -22.57 -15.59
N LEU A 3 2.11 -21.91 -15.29
CA LEU A 3 1.41 -21.07 -16.27
C LEU A 3 2.27 -19.83 -16.53
N THR A 4 2.56 -19.55 -17.80
CA THR A 4 3.20 -18.31 -18.19
C THR A 4 2.26 -17.15 -17.89
N PRO A 5 2.69 -16.10 -17.15
CA PRO A 5 1.87 -14.92 -16.96
C PRO A 5 1.48 -14.31 -18.31
N PRO A 6 0.21 -13.87 -18.49
CA PRO A 6 -0.27 -13.33 -19.76
C PRO A 6 0.31 -11.95 -20.10
N LYS A 7 1.05 -11.33 -19.17
CA LYS A 7 1.72 -10.04 -19.33
C LYS A 7 3.13 -10.10 -18.74
N THR A 8 4.06 -9.41 -19.39
CA THR A 8 5.40 -9.17 -18.89
C THR A 8 5.38 -8.21 -17.69
N GLY A 9 6.48 -8.15 -16.95
CA GLY A 9 6.64 -7.17 -15.86
C GLY A 9 6.55 -5.72 -16.35
N GLN A 10 7.04 -5.42 -17.55
CA GLN A 10 6.98 -4.08 -18.12
C GLN A 10 5.54 -3.69 -18.46
N GLU A 11 4.77 -4.57 -19.12
CA GLU A 11 3.37 -4.28 -19.43
C GLU A 11 2.51 -4.09 -18.18
N LEU A 12 2.81 -4.81 -17.10
CA LEU A 12 2.13 -4.62 -15.82
C LEU A 12 2.55 -3.29 -15.16
N LEU A 13 3.83 -2.93 -15.23
CA LEU A 13 4.30 -1.65 -14.73
C LEU A 13 3.62 -0.49 -15.46
N ASP A 14 3.58 -0.54 -16.80
CA ASP A 14 2.95 0.49 -17.62
C ASP A 14 1.44 0.59 -17.34
N LEU A 15 0.78 -0.56 -17.13
CA LEU A 15 -0.65 -0.61 -16.81
C LEU A 15 -0.98 0.03 -15.45
N TYR A 16 -0.14 -0.17 -14.43
CA TYR A 16 -0.47 0.24 -13.05
C TYR A 16 0.29 1.48 -12.56
N ALA A 17 1.32 1.96 -13.25
CA ALA A 17 2.19 3.02 -12.75
C ALA A 17 1.43 4.31 -12.38
N ALA A 18 0.46 4.73 -13.21
CA ALA A 18 -0.31 5.94 -12.96
C ALA A 18 -1.17 5.81 -11.69
N ASP A 19 -1.89 4.71 -11.55
CA ASP A 19 -2.76 4.44 -10.40
C ASP A 19 -1.94 4.27 -9.11
N LEU A 20 -0.85 3.50 -9.14
CA LEU A 20 0.03 3.33 -8.00
C LEU A 20 0.58 4.69 -7.52
N ARG A 21 1.00 5.55 -8.44
CA ARG A 21 1.48 6.90 -8.10
C ARG A 21 0.38 7.73 -7.44
N SER A 22 -0.84 7.70 -7.97
CA SER A 22 -1.97 8.45 -7.39
C SER A 22 -2.26 8.00 -5.96
N HIS A 23 -2.43 6.69 -5.74
CA HIS A 23 -2.75 6.15 -4.43
C HIS A 23 -1.62 6.37 -3.41
N LEU A 24 -0.35 6.25 -3.81
CA LEU A 24 0.78 6.53 -2.92
C LEU A 24 0.81 8.00 -2.47
N LEU A 25 0.52 8.94 -3.38
CA LEU A 25 0.43 10.36 -3.05
C LEU A 25 -0.74 10.65 -2.10
N GLU A 26 -1.89 10.02 -2.32
CA GLU A 26 -3.06 10.17 -1.45
C GLU A 26 -2.79 9.65 -0.04
N VAL A 27 -2.14 8.49 0.09
CA VAL A 27 -1.72 7.92 1.38
C VAL A 27 -0.77 8.88 2.11
N ALA A 28 0.27 9.35 1.43
CA ALA A 28 1.24 10.28 2.02
C ALA A 28 0.57 11.59 2.48
N ALA A 29 -0.24 12.19 1.61
CA ALA A 29 -0.96 13.42 1.94
C ALA A 29 -2.02 13.20 3.05
N GLY A 30 -2.56 11.98 3.19
CA GLY A 30 -3.45 11.61 4.30
C GLY A 30 -2.72 11.67 5.64
N PHE A 31 -1.54 11.05 5.73
CA PHE A 31 -0.70 11.12 6.93
C PHE A 31 -0.33 12.56 7.30
N ASP A 32 0.14 13.37 6.34
CA ASP A 32 0.49 14.77 6.58
C ASP A 32 -0.67 15.60 7.17
N ARG A 33 -1.90 15.38 6.70
CA ARG A 33 -3.08 16.09 7.18
C ARG A 33 -3.46 15.66 8.59
N ILE A 34 -3.41 14.35 8.89
CA ILE A 34 -3.71 13.81 10.22
C ILE A 34 -2.70 14.35 11.24
N GLU A 35 -1.41 14.29 10.92
CA GLU A 35 -0.34 14.75 11.79
C GLU A 35 -0.42 16.25 12.06
N ARG A 36 -0.75 17.04 11.03
CA ARG A 36 -0.96 18.49 11.15
C ARG A 36 -2.19 18.84 12.01
N ALA A 37 -3.26 18.07 11.91
CA ALA A 37 -4.47 18.30 12.71
C ALA A 37 -4.23 18.04 14.20
N GLY A 38 -3.34 17.11 14.55
CA GLY A 38 -3.05 16.74 15.93
C GLY A 38 -4.18 15.95 16.60
N GLY A 39 -3.92 15.46 17.82
CA GLY A 39 -4.94 14.74 18.62
C GLY A 39 -5.38 13.38 18.07
N ALA A 40 -4.68 12.86 17.06
CA ALA A 40 -4.99 11.55 16.47
C ALA A 40 -4.60 10.41 17.41
N ASP A 41 -5.38 9.32 17.36
CA ASP A 41 -5.06 8.07 18.04
C ASP A 41 -3.73 7.51 17.51
N ALA A 42 -2.70 7.55 18.36
CA ALA A 42 -1.36 7.11 18.01
C ALA A 42 -1.29 5.61 17.67
N SER A 43 -2.13 4.78 18.29
CA SER A 43 -2.16 3.33 18.04
C SER A 43 -2.73 3.02 16.66
N ARG A 44 -3.88 3.63 16.33
CA ARG A 44 -4.53 3.49 15.02
C ARG A 44 -3.64 4.05 13.91
N LEU A 45 -2.99 5.18 14.15
CA LEU A 45 -2.07 5.80 13.19
C LEU A 45 -0.83 4.92 12.97
N ALA A 46 -0.25 4.34 14.02
CA ALA A 46 0.87 3.41 13.91
C ALA A 46 0.51 2.18 13.07
N ARG A 47 -0.71 1.64 13.25
CA ARG A 47 -1.18 0.48 12.49
C ARG A 47 -1.38 0.78 11.00
N LEU A 48 -1.93 1.94 10.66
CA LEU A 48 -2.00 2.38 9.26
C LEU A 48 -0.62 2.49 8.61
N ARG A 49 0.40 2.95 9.36
CA ARG A 49 1.79 2.99 8.86
C ARG A 49 2.36 1.59 8.64
N GLN A 50 2.07 0.63 9.52
CA GLN A 50 2.48 -0.76 9.37
C GLN A 50 1.85 -1.39 8.12
N ALA A 51 0.54 -1.20 7.92
CA ALA A 51 -0.16 -1.66 6.73
C ALA A 51 0.41 -1.05 5.44
N ALA A 52 0.74 0.25 5.45
CA ALA A 52 1.37 0.92 4.31
C ALA A 52 2.76 0.33 3.98
N ALA A 53 3.55 -0.04 4.99
CA ALA A 53 4.85 -0.67 4.78
C ALA A 53 4.73 -2.03 4.07
N ILE A 54 3.70 -2.84 4.41
CA ILE A 54 3.44 -4.13 3.76
C ILE A 54 3.22 -3.98 2.24
N ALA A 55 2.59 -2.88 1.81
CA ALA A 55 2.27 -2.65 0.39
C ALA A 55 3.52 -2.59 -0.51
N VAL A 56 4.69 -2.22 0.03
CA VAL A 56 5.90 -1.93 -0.76
C VAL A 56 7.11 -2.79 -0.37
N ASP A 57 6.95 -3.77 0.53
CA ASP A 57 8.05 -4.47 1.21
C ASP A 57 8.82 -5.52 0.37
N GLY A 58 8.57 -5.66 -0.93
CA GLY A 58 9.26 -6.65 -1.74
C GLY A 58 8.81 -8.11 -1.56
N ARG A 59 7.95 -8.42 -0.57
CA ARG A 59 7.54 -9.80 -0.25
C ARG A 59 6.22 -10.20 -0.94
N PRO A 60 5.98 -11.49 -1.26
CA PRO A 60 4.76 -11.95 -1.91
C PRO A 60 3.50 -11.76 -1.03
N GLU A 61 2.32 -11.99 -1.61
CA GLU A 61 1.03 -11.94 -0.89
C GLU A 61 0.73 -10.59 -0.20
N ARG A 62 1.25 -9.47 -0.73
CA ARG A 62 1.11 -8.14 -0.09
C ARG A 62 -0.35 -7.77 0.17
N ALA A 63 -1.24 -8.01 -0.79
CA ALA A 63 -2.66 -7.69 -0.64
C ALA A 63 -3.31 -8.46 0.52
N ARG A 64 -3.05 -9.77 0.64
CA ARG A 64 -3.55 -10.60 1.75
C ARG A 64 -2.98 -10.11 3.09
N ARG A 65 -1.66 -9.92 3.16
CA ARG A 65 -1.00 -9.48 4.40
C ARG A 65 -1.46 -8.08 4.85
N LEU A 66 -1.69 -7.18 3.90
CA LEU A 66 -2.23 -5.85 4.18
C LEU A 66 -3.66 -5.94 4.70
N LEU A 67 -4.52 -6.77 4.10
CA LEU A 67 -5.88 -7.00 4.57
C LEU A 67 -5.91 -7.55 6.00
N GLU A 68 -5.07 -8.53 6.30
CA GLU A 68 -4.92 -9.11 7.63
C GLU A 68 -4.50 -8.05 8.66
N GLU A 69 -3.48 -7.24 8.33
CA GLU A 69 -3.03 -6.14 9.17
C GLU A 69 -4.14 -5.10 9.44
N LEU A 70 -5.08 -4.90 8.51
CA LEU A 70 -6.20 -3.97 8.68
C LEU A 70 -7.44 -4.58 9.37
N SER A 71 -7.51 -5.90 9.56
CA SER A 71 -8.70 -6.59 10.07
C SER A 71 -8.67 -6.95 11.57
N GLU A 72 -7.49 -6.91 12.20
CA GLU A 72 -7.31 -6.98 13.67
C GLU A 72 -7.87 -5.75 14.43
#